data_AF-A0A451BTG3-F1
#
_entry.id   AF-A0A451BTG3-F1
#
_cell.length_a   1.000
_cell.length_b   1.000
_cell.length_c   1.000
_cell.angle_alpha   90.00
_cell.angle_beta   90.00
_cell.angle_gamma   90.00
#
_symmetry.space_group_name_H-M   'P 1'
#
loop_
_entity.id
_entity.type
_entity.pdbx_description
1 polymer ?
#
loop_
_entity_poly.entity_id
_entity_poly.type
_entity_poly.pdbx_seq_one_letter_code
_entity_poly.pdbx_strand_id
1 'polypeptide(L)' 'RLMGKMGLWGTVPGPHTSRRHARHKIYPYLLRGLVLEHPNPVWSTDITFIPM' A
#
# COMPACT_ATOMS: atom_id res chain seq x y z
N ARG A 1 -12.88 -18.05 -5.30
CA ARG A 1 -11.67 -18.25 -6.13
C ARG A 1 -11.71 -19.64 -6.80
N LEU A 2 -11.58 -19.71 -8.12
CA LEU A 2 -11.68 -20.95 -8.91
C LEU A 2 -10.63 -22.00 -8.53
N MET A 3 -9.38 -21.59 -8.28
CA MET A 3 -8.30 -22.52 -7.88
C MET A 3 -8.61 -23.32 -6.60
N GLY A 4 -9.24 -22.69 -5.60
CA GLY A 4 -9.66 -23.39 -4.38
C GLY A 4 -10.77 -24.42 -4.64
N LYS A 5 -11.69 -24.15 -5.57
CA LYS A 5 -12.72 -25.11 -6.00
C LYS A 5 -12.14 -26.28 -6.80
N MET A 6 -10.99 -26.06 -7.47
CA MET A 6 -10.29 -27.06 -8.27
C MET A 6 -9.25 -27.86 -7.46
N GLY A 7 -9.08 -27.59 -6.16
CA GLY A 7 -8.06 -28.27 -5.33
C GLY A 7 -6.62 -27.89 -5.71
N LEU A 8 -6.42 -26.75 -6.37
CA LEU A 8 -5.11 -26.29 -6.82
C LEU A 8 -4.54 -25.27 -5.83
N TRP A 9 -3.30 -25.50 -5.40
CA TRP A 9 -2.51 -24.59 -4.56
C TRP A 9 -1.22 -24.20 -5.25
N GLY A 10 -0.82 -22.93 -5.11
CA GLY A 10 0.49 -22.47 -5.53
C GLY A 10 1.57 -23.07 -4.63
N THR A 11 2.59 -23.68 -5.23
CA THR A 11 3.77 -24.20 -4.52
C THR A 11 4.74 -23.11 -4.09
N VAL A 12 4.52 -21.87 -4.56
CA VAL A 12 5.34 -20.70 -4.26
C VAL A 12 4.49 -19.62 -3.57
N PRO A 13 5.10 -18.79 -2.71
CA PRO A 13 4.44 -17.62 -2.15
C PRO A 13 3.88 -16.73 -3.27
N GLY A 14 2.71 -16.14 -3.03
CA GLY A 14 2.20 -15.08 -3.91
C GLY A 14 3.19 -13.91 -4.01
N PRO A 15 3.08 -13.07 -5.06
CA PRO A 15 3.98 -11.94 -5.24
C PRO A 15 4.00 -11.06 -3.97
N HIS A 16 5.21 -10.75 -3.48
CA HIS A 16 5.41 -9.89 -2.31
C HIS A 16 5.14 -8.42 -2.67
N THR A 17 3.89 -8.07 -2.94
CA THR A 17 3.45 -6.72 -3.33
C THR A 17 3.68 -5.67 -2.25
N SER A 18 3.87 -6.08 -1.00
CA SER A 18 4.23 -5.23 0.14
C SER A 18 5.72 -4.87 0.22
N ARG A 19 6.60 -5.57 -0.52
CA ARG A 19 8.04 -5.25 -0.53
C ARG A 19 8.33 -4.22 -1.62
N ARG A 20 9.00 -3.13 -1.25
CA ARG A 20 9.45 -2.14 -2.24
C ARG A 20 10.44 -2.77 -3.21
N HIS A 21 10.35 -2.37 -4.48
CA HIS A 21 11.38 -2.70 -5.45
C HIS A 21 12.64 -1.84 -5.19
N ALA A 22 13.84 -2.43 -5.33
CA ALA A 22 15.09 -1.76 -4.98
C ALA A 22 15.33 -0.44 -5.74
N ARG A 23 14.77 -0.32 -6.95
CA ARG A 23 14.89 0.89 -7.80
C ARG A 23 13.83 1.95 -7.51
N HIS A 24 12.84 1.68 -6.65
CA HIS A 24 11.81 2.68 -6.33
C HIS A 24 12.38 3.76 -5.42
N LYS A 25 12.24 5.02 -5.84
CA LYS A 25 12.64 6.19 -5.07
C LYS A 25 11.85 6.25 -3.76
N ILE A 26 12.56 6.50 -2.66
CA ILE A 26 11.95 6.75 -1.36
C ILE A 26 11.60 8.24 -1.30
N TYR A 27 10.33 8.53 -1.02
CA TYR A 27 9.88 9.89 -0.77
C TYR A 27 9.78 10.12 0.74
N PRO A 28 10.34 11.23 1.27
CA PRO A 28 10.20 11.56 2.68
C PRO A 28 8.74 11.90 3.01
N TYR A 29 8.33 11.60 4.23
CA TYR A 29 7.02 12.02 4.73
C TYR A 29 7.06 13.51 5.11
N LEU A 30 6.55 14.36 4.21
CA LEU A 30 6.70 15.82 4.28
C LEU A 30 5.95 16.46 5.46
N LEU A 31 4.98 15.76 6.05
CA LEU A 31 4.23 16.25 7.21
C LEU A 31 4.94 15.99 8.54
N ARG A 32 6.09 15.30 8.54
CA ARG A 32 6.85 14.99 9.76
C ARG A 32 7.41 16.29 10.37
N GLY A 33 7.01 16.59 11.60
CA GLY A 33 7.50 17.76 12.35
C GLY A 33 6.87 19.09 11.92
N LEU A 34 5.85 19.05 11.05
CA LEU A 34 5.12 20.25 10.64
C LEU A 34 4.23 20.76 11.77
N VAL A 35 4.39 22.03 12.15
CA VAL A 35 3.48 22.75 13.06
C VAL A 35 2.34 23.35 12.24
N LEU A 36 1.09 23.18 12.71
CA LEU A 36 -0.11 23.65 12.02
C LEU A 36 -0.59 24.96 12.66
N GLU A 37 -0.28 26.10 12.03
CA GLU A 37 -0.56 27.43 12.60
C GLU A 37 -1.86 28.08 12.11
N HIS A 38 -2.44 27.59 11.01
CA HIS A 38 -3.67 28.10 10.42
C HIS A 38 -4.65 26.97 10.08
N PRO A 39 -5.94 27.26 9.80
CA PRO A 39 -6.88 26.27 9.29
C PRO A 39 -6.56 25.80 7.87
N ASN A 40 -6.91 24.54 7.55
CA ASN A 40 -6.70 23.87 6.25
C ASN A 40 -5.25 23.72 5.69
N PRO A 41 -4.18 23.53 6.50
CA PRO A 41 -2.81 23.28 6.02
C PRO A 41 -2.57 21.82 5.59
N VAL A 42 -3.43 20.89 6.03
CA VAL A 42 -3.28 19.44 5.80
C VAL A 42 -4.66 18.83 5.54
N TRP A 43 -4.72 17.89 4.60
CA TRP A 43 -5.89 17.05 4.33
C TRP A 43 -5.52 15.58 4.41
N SER A 44 -6.46 14.74 4.85
CA SER A 44 -6.31 13.28 4.90
C SER A 44 -7.26 12.63 3.90
N THR A 45 -6.80 11.58 3.24
CA THR A 45 -7.63 10.73 2.38
C THR A 45 -7.17 9.28 2.52
N ASP A 46 -8.14 8.36 2.64
CA ASP A 46 -7.89 6.93 2.79
C ASP A 46 -8.29 6.21 1.50
N ILE A 47 -7.43 5.31 1.04
CA ILE A 47 -7.67 4.49 -0.15
C ILE A 47 -7.75 3.03 0.29
N THR A 48 -8.91 2.41 0.07
CA THR A 48 -9.10 0.97 0.31
C THR A 48 -9.09 0.23 -1.03
N PHE A 49 -8.16 -0.70 -1.19
CA PHE A 49 -8.15 -1.60 -2.34
C PHE A 49 -9.17 -2.72 -2.13
N ILE A 50 -10.12 -2.86 -3.06
CA ILE A 50 -11.08 -3.98 -3.09
C ILE A 50 -10.59 -4.99 -4.15
N PRO A 51 -10.13 -6.18 -3.75
CA PRO A 51 -9.75 -7.22 -4.72
C PRO A 51 -11.00 -7.77 -5.42
N MET A 52 -11.03 -7.71 -6.76
CA MET A 52 -12.02 -8.39 -7.61
C MET A 52 -11.57 -9.81 -7.99
#